data_AF-A0A7M3WVM2-F1
#
_entry.id   AF-A0A7M3WVM2-F1
#
_cell.length_a   1.000
_cell.length_b   1.000
_cell.length_c   1.000
_cell.angle_alpha   90.00
_cell.angle_beta   90.00
_cell.angle_gamma   90.00
#
_symmetry.space_group_name_H-M   'P 1'
#
loop_
_entity.id
_entity.type
_entity.pdbx_description
1 polymer ?
#
loop_
_entity_poly.entity_id
_entity_poly.type
_entity_poly.pdbx_seq_one_letter_code
_entity_poly.pdbx_strand_id
1 'polypeptide(L)'
;QVVGAILAPTDAEEEKQVEIYLLYPVSAGSKAVYVMIDPTNEIVEGSERDNIVYLPEELSSNAPALDVAAEVVSATALPGAVVLLTVALFGVLFLVGAARRGAVKARIAEQSSLMSVLSDEDGL
;
A
#
# COMPACT_ATOMS: atom_id res chain seq x y z
N GLN A 1 -12.99 -13.20 -9.25
CA GLN A 1 -13.67 -14.01 -8.21
C GLN A 1 -14.88 -14.66 -8.87
N VAL A 2 -15.11 -15.94 -8.61
CA VAL A 2 -16.30 -16.66 -9.09
C VAL A 2 -17.19 -16.89 -7.87
N VAL A 3 -18.45 -16.45 -7.92
CA VAL A 3 -19.44 -16.74 -6.88
C VAL A 3 -20.28 -17.91 -7.36
N GLY A 4 -20.23 -19.02 -6.63
CA GLY A 4 -20.90 -20.27 -6.99
C GLY A 4 -22.25 -20.41 -6.31
N ALA A 5 -23.25 -20.76 -7.12
CA ALA A 5 -24.63 -21.13 -6.80
C ALA A 5 -25.57 -19.97 -6.38
N ILE A 6 -26.49 -19.65 -7.30
CA ILE A 6 -27.75 -18.96 -7.05
C ILE A 6 -28.80 -20.05 -6.77
N LEU A 7 -29.82 -19.74 -5.96
CA LEU A 7 -30.97 -20.63 -5.75
C LEU A 7 -31.52 -21.08 -7.12
N ALA A 8 -31.74 -22.39 -7.30
CA ALA A 8 -32.28 -22.90 -8.56
C ALA A 8 -33.59 -22.17 -8.92
N PRO A 9 -33.78 -21.76 -10.18
CA PRO A 9 -35.04 -21.20 -10.62
C PRO A 9 -36.13 -22.24 -10.33
N THR A 10 -37.16 -21.84 -9.59
CA THR A 10 -38.33 -22.65 -9.27
C THR A 10 -39.44 -22.17 -10.19
N ASP A 11 -40.37 -23.05 -10.59
CA ASP A 11 -41.55 -22.76 -11.43
C ASP A 11 -42.54 -21.72 -10.83
N ALA A 12 -42.15 -21.00 -9.78
CA ALA A 12 -42.92 -19.87 -9.28
C ALA A 12 -42.67 -18.65 -10.18
N GLU A 13 -43.76 -18.07 -10.69
CA GLU A 13 -43.77 -16.88 -11.55
C GLU A 13 -43.28 -15.58 -10.87
N GLU A 14 -42.67 -15.67 -9.68
CA GLU A 14 -42.15 -14.51 -8.95
C GLU A 14 -40.69 -14.27 -9.30
N GLU A 15 -40.40 -13.10 -9.85
CA GLU A 15 -39.04 -12.59 -10.04
C GLU A 15 -38.31 -12.55 -8.68
N LYS A 16 -37.32 -13.43 -8.51
CA LYS A 16 -36.48 -13.42 -7.31
C LYS A 16 -35.31 -12.46 -7.49
N GLN A 17 -35.26 -11.42 -6.66
CA GLN A 17 -34.08 -10.59 -6.52
C GLN A 17 -33.02 -11.35 -5.70
N VAL A 18 -31.82 -11.48 -6.24
CA VAL A 18 -30.69 -12.15 -5.59
C VAL A 18 -29.62 -11.10 -5.29
N GLU A 19 -29.40 -10.83 -4.01
CA GLU A 19 -28.33 -9.93 -3.57
C GLU A 19 -27.01 -10.71 -3.46
N ILE A 20 -25.96 -10.20 -4.11
CA ILE A 20 -24.63 -10.81 -4.09
C ILE A 20 -23.69 -9.93 -3.28
N TYR A 21 -23.11 -10.51 -2.23
CA TYR A 21 -22.11 -9.85 -1.39
C TYR A 21 -20.71 -10.38 -1.71
N LEU A 22 -19.77 -9.47 -1.95
CA LEU A 22 -18.35 -9.80 -2.13
C LEU A 22 -17.75 -10.12 -0.75
N LEU A 23 -17.61 -11.41 -0.45
CA LEU A 23 -17.08 -11.91 0.83
C LEU A 23 -15.62 -11.53 1.11
N TYR A 24 -14.89 -11.11 0.08
CA TYR A 24 -13.48 -10.72 0.17
C TYR A 24 -13.28 -9.33 -0.40
N PRO A 25 -12.30 -8.57 0.13
CA PRO A 25 -11.96 -7.26 -0.40
C PRO A 25 -11.57 -7.38 -1.87
N VAL A 26 -12.24 -6.58 -2.71
CA VAL A 26 -11.91 -6.41 -4.12
C VAL A 26 -11.07 -5.16 -4.30
N SER A 27 -10.08 -5.23 -5.18
CA SER A 27 -9.29 -4.04 -5.56
C SER A 27 -10.19 -3.00 -6.19
N ALA A 28 -9.91 -1.73 -5.91
CA ALA A 28 -10.66 -0.60 -6.46
C ALA A 28 -10.63 -0.57 -8.00
N GLY A 29 -11.66 0.05 -8.58
CA GLY A 29 -11.79 0.27 -10.03
C GLY A 29 -13.01 -0.43 -10.66
N SER A 30 -13.18 -0.25 -11.97
CA SER A 30 -14.27 -0.84 -12.73
C SER A 30 -14.09 -2.34 -12.94
N LYS A 31 -15.14 -3.12 -12.67
CA LYS A 31 -15.18 -4.56 -12.92
C LYS A 31 -16.39 -4.91 -13.80
N ALA A 32 -16.14 -5.76 -14.80
CA ALA A 32 -17.20 -6.36 -15.60
C ALA A 32 -17.82 -7.55 -14.85
N VAL A 33 -19.16 -7.65 -14.91
CA VAL A 33 -19.90 -8.77 -14.32
C VAL A 33 -20.51 -9.61 -15.43
N TYR A 34 -20.28 -10.93 -15.33
CA TYR A 34 -20.83 -11.92 -16.23
C TYR A 34 -21.64 -12.91 -15.42
N VAL A 35 -22.84 -13.22 -15.91
CA VAL A 35 -23.66 -14.33 -15.42
C VAL A 35 -23.50 -15.46 -16.42
N MET A 36 -23.15 -16.64 -15.92
CA MET A 36 -23.02 -17.84 -16.74
C MET A 36 -24.02 -18.87 -16.25
N ILE A 37 -24.81 -19.41 -17.18
CA ILE A 37 -25.73 -20.52 -16.97
C ILE A 37 -25.01 -21.78 -17.44
N ASP A 38 -25.15 -22.88 -16.69
CA ASP A 38 -24.49 -24.17 -16.97
C ASP A 38 -23.03 -24.05 -17.47
N PRO A 39 -22.10 -23.49 -16.66
CA PRO A 39 -20.72 -23.28 -17.09
C PRO A 39 -19.96 -24.59 -17.34
N THR A 40 -20.45 -25.72 -16.84
CA THR A 40 -19.87 -27.06 -17.06
C THR A 40 -20.48 -27.78 -18.25
N ASN A 41 -21.52 -27.21 -18.89
CA ASN A 41 -22.22 -27.77 -20.03
C ASN A 41 -22.75 -29.19 -19.75
N GLU A 42 -23.26 -29.42 -18.53
CA GLU A 42 -23.76 -30.71 -18.07
C GLU A 42 -25.18 -31.02 -18.58
N ILE A 43 -25.94 -30.00 -18.98
CA ILE A 43 -27.32 -30.10 -19.47
C ILE A 43 -27.31 -29.94 -21.01
N VAL A 44 -28.18 -30.67 -21.71
CA VAL A 44 -28.30 -30.57 -23.17
C VAL A 44 -29.39 -29.55 -23.53
N GLU A 45 -28.99 -28.47 -24.20
CA GLU A 45 -29.87 -27.35 -24.55
C GLU A 45 -30.01 -27.17 -26.07
N GLY A 46 -30.99 -26.35 -26.49
CA GLY A 46 -31.23 -26.05 -27.90
C GLY A 46 -30.16 -25.16 -28.54
N SER A 47 -29.45 -24.37 -27.73
CA SER A 47 -28.37 -23.48 -28.11
C SER A 47 -27.44 -23.29 -26.92
N GLU A 48 -26.13 -23.47 -27.11
CA GLU A 48 -25.11 -23.22 -26.08
C GLU A 48 -24.48 -21.82 -26.20
N ARG A 49 -25.00 -20.99 -27.11
CA ARG A 49 -24.34 -19.72 -27.52
C ARG A 49 -24.79 -18.53 -26.68
N ASP A 50 -25.83 -18.71 -25.89
CA ASP A 50 -26.54 -17.68 -25.12
C ASP A 50 -26.46 -17.89 -23.59
N ASN A 51 -25.59 -18.81 -23.15
CA ASN A 51 -25.43 -19.15 -21.73
C ASN A 51 -24.63 -18.08 -20.95
N ILE A 52 -24.06 -17.07 -21.64
CA ILE A 52 -23.25 -16.01 -21.03
C ILE A 52 -23.94 -14.66 -21.24
N VAL A 53 -24.27 -14.00 -20.14
CA VAL A 53 -24.87 -12.67 -20.14
C VAL A 53 -23.91 -11.66 -19.52
N TYR A 54 -23.66 -10.58 -20.24
CA TYR A 54 -22.92 -9.42 -19.75
C TYR A 54 -23.88 -8.44 -19.09
N LEU A 55 -23.59 -8.04 -17.86
CA LEU A 55 -24.32 -6.96 -17.19
C LEU A 55 -23.68 -5.61 -17.56
N PRO A 56 -24.43 -4.69 -18.18
CA PRO A 56 -23.88 -3.41 -18.63
C PRO A 56 -23.56 -2.45 -17.49
N GLU A 57 -24.12 -2.70 -16.31
CA GLU A 57 -23.83 -1.92 -15.11
C GLU A 57 -22.49 -2.39 -14.50
N GLU A 58 -21.48 -1.54 -14.62
CA GLU A 58 -20.18 -1.81 -14.01
C GLU A 58 -20.29 -1.71 -12.49
N LEU A 59 -19.76 -2.73 -11.79
CA LEU A 59 -19.45 -2.58 -10.37
C LEU A 59 -18.26 -1.63 -10.27
N SER A 60 -18.57 -0.35 -10.09
CA SER A 60 -17.60 0.73 -9.94
C SER A 60 -17.85 1.47 -8.63
N SER A 61 -16.78 2.01 -8.06
CA SER A 61 -16.89 2.87 -6.89
C SER A 61 -17.29 4.29 -7.31
N ASN A 62 -17.83 5.07 -6.38
CA ASN A 62 -18.27 6.45 -6.64
C ASN A 62 -17.13 7.37 -7.14
N ALA A 63 -15.86 7.01 -6.91
CA ALA A 63 -14.69 7.76 -7.39
C ALA A 63 -13.52 6.83 -7.78
N PRO A 64 -13.61 6.13 -8.93
CA PRO A 64 -12.68 5.05 -9.28
C PRO A 64 -11.21 5.49 -9.32
N ALA A 65 -10.95 6.70 -9.83
CA ALA A 65 -9.60 7.25 -9.92
C ALA A 65 -9.00 7.60 -8.56
N LEU A 66 -9.82 8.11 -7.62
CA LEU A 66 -9.37 8.45 -6.28
C LEU A 66 -9.08 7.20 -5.45
N ASP A 67 -9.90 6.16 -5.62
CA ASP A 67 -9.73 4.92 -4.86
C ASP A 67 -8.45 4.18 -5.27
N VAL A 68 -8.16 4.12 -6.58
CA VAL A 68 -6.88 3.56 -7.07
C VAL A 68 -5.69 4.38 -6.57
N ALA A 69 -5.79 5.71 -6.57
CA ALA A 69 -4.74 6.57 -6.05
C ALA A 69 -4.52 6.38 -4.55
N ALA A 70 -5.59 6.27 -3.76
CA ALA A 70 -5.52 6.03 -2.33
C ALA A 70 -4.90 4.65 -2.02
N GLU A 71 -5.24 3.61 -2.80
CA GLU A 71 -4.64 2.28 -2.66
C GLU A 71 -3.13 2.32 -2.92
N VAL A 72 -2.68 3.00 -3.96
CA VAL A 72 -1.24 3.14 -4.26
C VAL A 72 -0.51 3.98 -3.20
N VAL A 73 -1.10 5.10 -2.79
CA VAL A 73 -0.51 5.97 -1.75
C VAL A 73 -0.42 5.24 -0.42
N SER A 74 -1.45 4.52 -0.02
CA SER A 74 -1.44 3.75 1.23
C SER A 74 -0.42 2.60 1.19
N ALA A 75 -0.31 1.88 0.08
CA ALA A 75 0.68 0.81 -0.10
C ALA A 75 2.12 1.34 -0.02
N THR A 76 2.37 2.55 -0.50
CA THR A 76 3.71 3.17 -0.53
C THR A 76 4.03 4.02 0.70
N ALA A 77 3.03 4.40 1.49
CA ALA A 77 3.18 5.28 2.66
C ALA A 77 4.10 4.68 3.73
N LEU A 78 3.91 3.40 4.09
CA LEU A 78 4.69 2.76 5.14
C LEU A 78 6.19 2.65 4.80
N PRO A 79 6.60 2.03 3.68
CA PRO A 79 8.02 1.97 3.31
C PRO A 79 8.61 3.37 3.06
N GLY A 80 7.85 4.29 2.46
CA GLY A 80 8.27 5.68 2.25
C GLY A 80 8.57 6.41 3.56
N ALA A 81 7.69 6.27 4.55
CA ALA A 81 7.87 6.86 5.88
C ALA A 81 9.12 6.31 6.59
N VAL A 82 9.37 5.00 6.49
CA VAL A 82 10.57 4.37 7.05
C VAL A 82 11.83 5.00 6.44
N VAL A 83 11.92 5.10 5.11
CA VAL A 83 13.08 5.71 4.44
C VAL A 83 13.25 7.17 4.88
N LEU A 84 12.18 7.96 4.91
CA LEU A 84 12.25 9.36 5.33
C LEU A 84 12.76 9.50 6.77
N LEU A 85 12.18 8.73 7.70
CA LEU A 85 12.59 8.73 9.11
C LEU A 85 14.05 8.31 9.28
N THR A 86 14.52 7.33 8.51
CA THR A 86 15.93 6.90 8.59
C THR A 86 16.88 8.02 8.15
N VAL A 87 16.58 8.71 7.04
CA VAL A 87 17.38 9.85 6.58
C VAL A 87 17.36 10.98 7.60
N ALA A 88 16.20 11.29 8.17
CA ALA A 88 16.07 12.30 9.21
C ALA A 88 16.91 11.95 10.44
N LEU A 89 16.87 10.69 10.90
CA LEU A 89 17.66 10.21 12.02
C LEU A 89 19.17 10.33 11.76
N PHE A 90 19.64 9.93 10.58
CA PHE A 90 21.05 10.10 10.18
C PHE A 90 21.47 11.59 10.19
N GLY A 91 20.61 12.48 9.71
CA GLY A 91 20.85 13.93 9.76
C GLY A 91 21.05 14.44 11.19
N VAL A 92 20.16 14.04 12.12
CA VAL A 92 20.28 14.40 13.54
C VAL A 92 21.56 13.85 14.16
N LEU A 93 21.87 12.57 13.91
CA LEU A 93 23.09 11.93 14.41
C LEU A 93 24.36 12.64 13.92
N PHE A 94 24.39 13.05 12.64
CA PHE A 94 25.50 13.78 12.07
C PHE A 94 25.70 15.16 12.74
N LEU A 95 24.64 15.95 12.85
CA LEU A 95 24.69 17.28 13.46
C LEU A 95 25.14 17.22 14.93
N VAL A 96 24.55 16.31 15.71
CA VAL A 96 24.92 16.13 17.12
C VAL A 96 26.35 15.60 17.26
N GLY A 97 26.76 14.67 16.41
CA GLY A 97 28.11 14.13 16.37
C GLY A 97 29.15 15.20 16.06
N ALA A 98 28.89 16.05 15.06
CA ALA A 98 29.76 17.17 14.68
C ALA A 98 29.89 18.18 15.83
N ALA A 99 28.78 18.57 16.45
CA ALA A 99 28.77 19.52 17.57
C ALA A 99 29.60 19.02 18.76
N ARG A 100 29.41 17.75 19.16
CA ARG A 100 30.17 17.14 20.27
C ARG A 100 31.66 17.03 19.96
N ARG A 101 32.03 16.62 18.74
CA ARG A 101 33.43 16.55 18.30
C ARG A 101 34.09 17.93 18.28
N GLY A 102 33.37 18.98 17.85
CA GLY A 102 33.86 20.36 17.88
C GLY A 102 34.17 20.84 19.30
N ALA A 103 33.27 20.61 20.24
CA ALA A 103 33.46 20.98 21.64
C ALA A 103 34.69 20.30 22.27
N VAL A 104 34.92 19.01 21.98
CA VAL A 104 36.11 18.28 22.47
C VAL A 104 37.40 18.85 21.85
N LYS A 105 37.41 19.12 20.54
CA LYS A 105 38.58 19.70 19.87
C LYS A 105 38.95 21.08 20.42
N ALA A 106 37.96 21.92 20.75
CA ALA A 106 38.21 23.23 21.35
C ALA A 106 38.92 23.11 22.71
N ARG A 107 38.48 22.20 23.56
CA ARG A 107 39.12 21.92 24.86
C ARG A 107 40.55 21.42 24.70
N ILE A 108 40.79 20.51 23.75
CA ILE A 108 42.14 20.00 23.47
C ILE A 108 43.05 21.13 22.99
N ALA A 109 42.56 22.04 22.14
CA ALA A 109 43.33 23.20 21.67
C ALA A 109 43.66 24.17 22.83
N GLU A 110 42.72 24.43 23.72
CA GLU A 110 42.95 25.21 24.95
C GLU A 110 44.06 24.58 25.82
N GLN A 111 44.03 23.25 26.00
CA GLN A 111 45.05 22.54 26.79
C GLN A 111 46.41 22.44 26.08
N SER A 112 46.44 22.34 24.76
CA SER A 112 47.68 22.27 23.97
C SER A 112 48.44 23.59 24.00
N SER A 113 47.74 24.72 24.08
CA SER A 113 48.35 26.05 24.25
C SER A 113 49.07 26.19 25.59
N LEU A 114 48.47 25.67 26.69
CA LEU A 114 49.09 25.69 28.01
C LEU A 114 50.30 24.76 28.11
N MET A 115 50.23 23.57 27.50
CA MET A 115 51.39 22.66 27.43
C MET A 115 52.55 23.23 26.60
N SER A 116 52.26 23.99 25.54
CA SER A 116 53.29 24.64 24.72
C SER A 116 54.08 25.69 25.50
N VAL A 117 53.42 26.46 26.37
CA VAL A 117 54.10 27.45 27.23
C VAL A 117 54.93 26.77 28.32
N LEU A 118 54.38 25.72 28.96
CA LEU A 118 55.10 24.95 29.98
C LEU A 118 56.31 24.19 29.40
N SER A 119 56.26 23.77 28.14
CA SER A 119 57.38 23.08 27.47
C SER A 119 58.49 24.03 27.01
N ASP A 120 58.17 25.33 26.79
CA ASP A 120 59.17 26.36 26.50
C ASP A 120 59.94 26.81 27.77
N GLU A 121 59.33 26.69 28.96
CA GLU A 121 59.98 27.02 30.25
C GLU A 121 60.91 25.91 30.77
N ASP A 122 60.72 24.64 30.38
CA ASP A 122 61.58 23.51 30.73
C ASP A 122 62.70 23.23 29.70
N GLY A 123 62.87 24.12 28.71
CA GLY A 123 63.81 24.01 27.60
C GLY A 123 65.06 24.89 27.69
N LEU A 124 65.77 24.87 28.82
CA LEU A 124 67.18 25.29 28.99
C LEU A 124 67.92 24.38 29.98
#